data_AF-A0A7C1GR96-F1
#
_entry.id   AF-A0A7C1GR96-F1
#
_cell.length_a   1.000
_cell.length_b   1.000
_cell.length_c   1.000
_cell.angle_alpha   90.00
_cell.angle_beta   90.00
_cell.angle_gamma   90.00
#
_symmetry.space_group_name_H-M   'P 1'
#
loop_
_entity.id
_entity.type
_entity.pdbx_description
1 polymer ?
#
loop_
_entity_poly.entity_id
_entity_poly.type
_entity_poly.pdbx_seq_one_letter_code
_entity_poly.pdbx_strand_id
1 'polypeptide(L)'
;MNIKYKLVLLSIVFLSCSKSQPKNVIVDITGNEQDLILIADSIKYEVVVHASENDIWDSERLQGYQNHKAFIDGTFKGILNGKLRALDYTTNEPLTVEEVRKIIEYNNIDASQIGKLLFTEQWLIDKQGHLHKKILSITFGKSEYSKQGTFKGYSALFTVKY
;
A
#
# COMPACT_ATOMS: atom_id res chain seq x y z
N MET A 1 70.39 -20.18 16.45
CA MET A 1 69.89 -18.84 16.82
C MET A 1 69.33 -18.16 15.57
N ASN A 2 68.14 -17.55 15.71
CA ASN A 2 67.39 -16.74 14.73
C ASN A 2 66.53 -17.45 13.67
N ILE A 3 65.40 -18.02 14.12
CA ILE A 3 64.21 -18.27 13.30
C ILE A 3 63.48 -16.93 13.12
N LYS A 4 63.42 -16.41 11.89
CA LYS A 4 62.65 -15.20 11.55
C LYS A 4 61.21 -15.58 11.24
N TYR A 5 60.32 -15.42 12.23
CA TYR A 5 58.87 -15.50 12.02
C TYR A 5 58.42 -14.27 11.22
N LYS A 6 58.01 -14.45 9.96
CA LYS A 6 57.22 -13.44 9.24
C LYS A 6 55.76 -13.63 9.62
N LEU A 7 55.29 -12.75 10.51
CA LEU A 7 53.88 -12.59 10.86
C LEU A 7 53.17 -11.96 9.64
N VAL A 8 52.42 -12.76 8.88
CA VAL A 8 51.53 -12.26 7.83
C VAL A 8 50.22 -11.87 8.50
N LEU A 9 50.06 -10.58 8.77
CA LEU A 9 48.83 -9.98 9.27
C LEU A 9 47.82 -9.93 8.11
N LEU A 10 46.92 -10.91 8.05
CA LEU A 10 45.82 -10.94 7.07
C LEU A 10 44.76 -9.92 7.53
N SER A 11 44.85 -8.69 7.03
CA SER A 11 43.85 -7.65 7.21
C SER A 11 42.58 -8.00 6.45
N ILE A 12 41.59 -8.56 7.15
CA ILE A 12 40.22 -8.74 6.66
C ILE A 12 39.60 -7.34 6.55
N VAL A 13 39.68 -6.77 5.35
CA VAL A 13 38.92 -5.57 5.00
C VAL A 13 37.47 -6.02 4.87
N PHE A 14 36.68 -5.78 5.91
CA PHE A 14 35.22 -5.80 5.82
C PHE A 14 34.80 -4.68 4.86
N LEU A 15 34.74 -4.99 3.56
CA LEU A 15 33.92 -4.26 2.61
C LEU A 15 32.46 -4.53 3.00
N SER A 16 32.01 -3.82 4.04
CA SER A 16 30.60 -3.65 4.35
C SER A 16 29.99 -3.01 3.12
N CYS A 17 29.30 -3.84 2.33
CA CYS A 17 28.55 -3.41 1.18
C CYS A 17 27.36 -2.61 1.70
N SER A 18 27.55 -1.31 1.97
CA SER A 18 26.47 -0.40 2.26
C SER A 18 25.65 -0.29 0.98
N LYS A 19 24.58 -1.09 0.87
CA LYS A 19 23.58 -0.88 -0.18
C LYS A 19 23.18 0.59 -0.11
N SER A 20 23.42 1.34 -1.18
CA SER A 20 22.95 2.71 -1.30
C SER A 20 21.47 2.70 -0.98
N GLN A 21 21.06 3.44 0.04
CA GLN A 21 19.65 3.69 0.29
C GLN A 21 19.07 4.27 -1.02
N PRO A 22 17.93 3.76 -1.51
CA PRO A 22 17.30 4.35 -2.69
C PRO A 22 17.04 5.83 -2.40
N LYS A 23 17.49 6.73 -3.28
CA LYS A 23 17.24 8.16 -3.10
C LYS A 23 15.74 8.40 -3.18
N ASN A 24 15.21 9.17 -2.23
CA ASN A 24 13.82 9.63 -2.26
C ASN A 24 13.72 10.78 -3.25
N VAL A 25 13.38 10.46 -4.50
CA VAL A 25 13.28 11.41 -5.60
C VAL A 25 11.90 11.30 -6.23
N ILE A 26 11.29 12.44 -6.52
CA ILE A 26 10.19 12.53 -7.48
C ILE A 26 10.68 13.24 -8.74
N VAL A 27 10.10 12.84 -9.87
CA VAL A 27 10.28 13.55 -11.14
C VAL A 27 9.12 14.52 -11.26
N ASP A 28 9.42 15.82 -11.30
CA ASP A 28 8.37 16.84 -11.48
C ASP A 28 7.83 16.85 -12.91
N ILE A 29 6.80 17.67 -13.15
CA ILE A 29 6.16 17.80 -14.48
C ILE A 29 7.11 18.29 -15.59
N THR A 30 8.29 18.79 -15.24
CA THR A 30 9.34 19.23 -16.17
C THR A 30 10.42 18.18 -16.39
N GLY A 31 10.30 17.01 -15.75
CA GLY A 31 11.26 15.92 -15.85
C GLY A 31 12.45 16.04 -14.90
N ASN A 32 12.44 16.99 -13.96
CA ASN A 32 13.55 17.19 -13.04
C ASN A 32 13.39 16.35 -11.78
N GLU A 33 14.50 15.73 -11.38
CA GLU A 33 14.63 15.03 -10.10
C GLU A 33 14.67 16.04 -8.94
N GLN A 34 13.76 15.88 -7.99
CA GLN A 34 13.77 16.66 -6.75
C GLN A 34 14.17 15.78 -5.57
N ASP A 35 15.20 16.22 -4.85
CA ASP A 35 15.56 15.63 -3.55
C ASP A 35 14.42 15.84 -2.57
N LEU A 36 13.89 14.75 -2.03
CA LEU A 36 12.84 14.79 -1.02
C LEU A 36 13.35 14.35 0.35
N ILE A 37 12.84 15.02 1.38
CA ILE A 37 13.01 14.61 2.76
C ILE A 37 11.86 13.68 3.11
N LEU A 38 12.17 12.43 3.48
CA LEU A 38 11.18 11.49 4.02
C LEU A 38 10.75 11.98 5.40
N ILE A 39 9.49 12.33 5.54
CA ILE A 39 8.92 12.74 6.83
C ILE A 39 8.17 11.60 7.51
N ALA A 40 7.69 10.62 6.74
CA ALA A 40 7.14 9.38 7.28
C ALA A 40 7.22 8.24 6.26
N ASP A 41 7.56 7.03 6.73
CA ASP A 41 7.84 5.89 5.85
C ASP A 41 6.66 4.93 5.64
N SER A 42 5.80 4.77 6.66
CA SER A 42 4.72 3.76 6.62
C SER A 42 3.56 4.19 7.49
N ILE A 43 3.05 5.40 7.26
CA ILE A 43 1.83 5.85 7.95
C ILE A 43 0.68 4.99 7.45
N LYS A 44 -0.11 4.47 8.39
CA LYS A 44 -1.32 3.71 8.11
C LYS A 44 -2.54 4.51 8.55
N TYR A 45 -3.50 4.67 7.65
CA TYR A 45 -4.77 5.31 7.98
C TYR A 45 -5.90 4.82 7.08
N GLU A 46 -7.10 4.91 7.63
CA GLU A 46 -8.30 4.39 7.00
C GLU A 46 -9.10 5.53 6.36
N VAL A 47 -9.69 5.26 5.20
CA VAL A 47 -10.64 6.14 4.52
C VAL A 47 -11.90 5.34 4.23
N VAL A 48 -13.05 5.83 4.70
CA VAL A 48 -14.36 5.22 4.42
C VAL A 48 -14.79 5.63 3.02
N VAL A 49 -14.80 4.74 2.04
CA VAL A 49 -14.98 5.09 0.63
C VAL A 49 -16.41 4.89 0.11
N HIS A 50 -17.35 4.62 1.03
CA HIS A 50 -18.77 4.49 0.75
C HIS A 50 -19.56 5.37 1.71
N ALA A 51 -20.45 6.20 1.19
CA ALA A 51 -21.29 7.06 2.01
C ALA A 51 -22.50 6.27 2.54
N SER A 52 -22.76 6.37 3.84
CA SER A 52 -24.03 5.89 4.37
C SER A 52 -25.17 6.81 3.96
N GLU A 53 -26.37 6.25 3.76
CA GLU A 53 -27.55 7.06 3.42
C GLU A 53 -27.81 8.10 4.52
N ASN A 54 -27.91 9.38 4.11
CA ASN A 54 -28.18 10.53 4.98
C ASN A 54 -27.03 10.99 5.90
N ASP A 55 -25.79 10.54 5.68
CA ASP A 55 -24.63 11.11 6.35
C ASP A 55 -24.02 12.26 5.53
N ILE A 56 -24.24 13.49 6.02
CA ILE A 56 -23.75 14.73 5.40
C ILE A 56 -22.23 14.77 5.40
N TRP A 57 -21.57 14.24 6.43
CA TRP A 57 -20.11 14.23 6.56
C TRP A 57 -19.47 13.25 5.59
N ASP A 58 -20.08 12.09 5.39
CA ASP A 58 -19.62 11.14 4.37
C ASP A 58 -19.76 11.75 2.97
N SER A 59 -20.88 12.43 2.71
CA SER A 59 -21.15 13.07 1.43
C SER A 59 -20.16 14.18 1.12
N GLU A 60 -19.84 15.04 2.09
CA GLU A 60 -18.83 16.09 1.96
C GLU A 60 -17.44 15.49 1.72
N ARG A 61 -17.05 14.52 2.55
CA ARG A 61 -15.74 13.87 2.48
C ARG A 61 -15.50 13.14 1.16
N LEU A 62 -16.55 12.63 0.53
CA LEU A 62 -16.49 11.86 -0.72
C LEU A 62 -16.88 12.67 -1.96
N GLN A 63 -17.12 13.99 -1.84
CA GLN A 63 -17.57 14.83 -2.96
C GLN A 63 -16.64 14.77 -4.20
N GLY A 64 -15.33 14.60 -3.98
CA GLY A 64 -14.34 14.46 -5.07
C GLY A 64 -14.16 13.04 -5.60
N TYR A 65 -14.81 12.04 -5.03
CA TYR A 65 -14.55 10.63 -5.30
C TYR A 65 -15.48 10.06 -6.39
N GLN A 66 -15.21 10.41 -7.64
CA GLN A 66 -16.13 10.19 -8.77
C GLN A 66 -16.09 8.78 -9.39
N ASN A 67 -14.97 8.06 -9.26
CA ASN A 67 -14.71 6.82 -10.02
C ASN A 67 -14.48 5.60 -9.13
N HIS A 68 -15.17 5.52 -7.99
CA HIS A 68 -15.03 4.41 -7.03
C HIS A 68 -15.11 3.03 -7.68
N LYS A 69 -16.21 2.75 -8.38
CA LYS A 69 -16.44 1.45 -9.03
C LYS A 69 -15.31 1.09 -10.00
N ALA A 70 -14.92 2.03 -10.86
CA ALA A 70 -13.86 1.80 -11.83
C ALA A 70 -12.50 1.54 -11.16
N PHE A 71 -12.20 2.23 -10.05
CA PHE A 71 -10.99 2.00 -9.27
C PHE A 71 -10.96 0.60 -8.62
N ILE A 72 -12.05 0.21 -7.94
CA ILE A 72 -12.14 -1.10 -7.29
C ILE A 72 -12.11 -2.23 -8.33
N ASP A 73 -12.99 -2.18 -9.33
CA ASP A 73 -13.08 -3.21 -10.37
C ASP A 73 -11.79 -3.31 -11.18
N GLY A 74 -11.16 -2.17 -11.49
CA GLY A 74 -9.88 -2.11 -12.18
C GLY A 74 -8.77 -2.79 -11.39
N THR A 75 -8.74 -2.56 -10.08
CA THR A 75 -7.77 -3.21 -9.17
C THR A 75 -8.03 -4.71 -9.10
N PHE A 76 -9.28 -5.14 -8.89
CA PHE A 76 -9.65 -6.55 -8.82
C PHE A 76 -9.31 -7.29 -10.11
N LYS A 77 -9.67 -6.71 -11.25
CA LYS A 77 -9.30 -7.23 -12.58
C LYS A 77 -7.78 -7.30 -12.76
N GLY A 78 -7.05 -6.30 -12.27
CA GLY A 78 -5.58 -6.27 -12.24
C GLY A 78 -4.97 -7.40 -11.42
N ILE A 79 -5.61 -7.83 -10.34
CA ILE A 79 -5.16 -8.99 -9.57
C ILE A 79 -5.49 -10.28 -10.32
N LEU A 80 -6.74 -10.41 -10.78
CA LEU A 80 -7.22 -11.63 -11.44
C LEU A 80 -6.52 -11.92 -12.78
N ASN A 81 -5.93 -10.92 -13.42
CA ASN A 81 -5.11 -11.07 -14.62
C ASN A 81 -3.60 -11.15 -14.35
N GLY A 82 -3.18 -11.16 -13.08
CA GLY A 82 -1.79 -11.30 -12.66
C GLY A 82 -0.93 -10.03 -12.80
N LYS A 83 -1.53 -8.85 -13.10
CA LYS A 83 -0.80 -7.58 -13.17
C LYS A 83 -0.51 -6.97 -11.80
N LEU A 84 -1.36 -7.26 -10.81
CA LEU A 84 -1.22 -6.79 -9.43
C LEU A 84 -1.11 -7.98 -8.49
N ARG A 85 -0.32 -7.83 -7.43
CA ARG A 85 -0.16 -8.86 -6.40
C ARG A 85 -1.01 -8.53 -5.18
N ALA A 86 -1.83 -9.48 -4.77
CA ALA A 86 -2.56 -9.43 -3.50
C ALA A 86 -1.80 -10.21 -2.42
N LEU A 87 -1.92 -9.75 -1.18
CA LEU A 87 -1.39 -10.36 0.02
C LEU A 87 -2.52 -10.61 1.00
N ASP A 88 -2.41 -11.67 1.79
CA ASP A 88 -3.27 -11.85 2.95
C ASP A 88 -2.98 -10.72 3.96
N TYR A 89 -4.03 -10.05 4.41
CA TYR A 89 -3.90 -8.86 5.26
C TYR A 89 -3.25 -9.16 6.63
N THR A 90 -3.43 -10.38 7.15
CA THR A 90 -2.97 -10.75 8.48
C THR A 90 -1.52 -11.21 8.46
N THR A 91 -1.18 -12.05 7.49
CA THR A 91 0.11 -12.74 7.39
C THR A 91 1.10 -12.04 6.46
N ASN A 92 0.64 -11.13 5.59
CA ASN A 92 1.38 -10.53 4.48
C ASN A 92 1.90 -11.55 3.45
N GLU A 93 1.45 -12.80 3.50
CA GLU A 93 1.82 -13.80 2.52
C GLU A 93 1.11 -13.56 1.18
N PRO A 94 1.78 -13.83 0.03
CA PRO A 94 1.16 -13.66 -1.27
C PRO A 94 -0.04 -14.59 -1.45
N LEU A 95 -1.16 -14.04 -1.92
CA LEU A 95 -2.30 -14.82 -2.37
C LEU A 95 -2.12 -15.19 -3.84
N THR A 96 -2.46 -16.42 -4.18
CA THR A 96 -2.62 -16.86 -5.56
C THR A 96 -3.84 -16.20 -6.20
N VAL A 97 -3.83 -16.10 -7.53
CA VAL A 97 -5.00 -15.58 -8.29
C VAL A 97 -6.27 -16.38 -7.97
N GLU A 98 -6.16 -17.69 -7.75
CA GLU A 98 -7.31 -18.54 -7.44
C GLU A 98 -7.85 -18.31 -6.02
N GLU A 99 -6.98 -18.03 -5.04
CA GLU A 99 -7.42 -17.62 -3.70
C GLU A 99 -8.14 -16.27 -3.75
N VAL A 100 -7.62 -15.31 -4.51
CA VAL A 100 -8.31 -14.03 -4.70
C VAL A 100 -9.63 -14.22 -5.44
N ARG A 101 -9.68 -15.10 -6.45
CA ARG A 101 -10.91 -15.45 -7.16
C ARG A 101 -11.97 -15.99 -6.20
N LYS A 102 -11.58 -16.89 -5.29
CA LYS A 102 -12.47 -17.39 -4.22
C LYS A 102 -13.00 -16.28 -3.33
N ILE A 103 -12.15 -15.31 -2.97
CA ILE A 103 -12.57 -14.16 -2.16
C ILE A 103 -13.58 -13.30 -2.92
N ILE A 104 -13.29 -12.95 -4.17
CA ILE A 104 -14.09 -11.99 -4.94
C ILE A 104 -15.31 -12.66 -5.61
N GLU A 105 -15.08 -13.60 -6.53
CA GLU A 105 -16.14 -14.15 -7.39
C GLU A 105 -17.05 -15.10 -6.61
N TYR A 106 -16.51 -16.01 -5.80
CA TYR A 106 -17.34 -17.01 -5.12
C TYR A 106 -18.18 -16.41 -3.99
N ASN A 107 -17.76 -15.28 -3.41
CA ASN A 107 -18.56 -14.52 -2.45
C ASN A 107 -19.38 -13.39 -3.08
N ASN A 108 -19.40 -13.30 -4.43
CA ASN A 108 -20.06 -12.22 -5.18
C ASN A 108 -19.71 -10.82 -4.67
N ILE A 109 -18.43 -10.56 -4.40
CA ILE A 109 -17.95 -9.26 -3.94
C ILE A 109 -17.84 -8.30 -5.13
N ASP A 110 -18.52 -7.17 -5.02
CA ASP A 110 -18.37 -6.05 -5.95
C ASP A 110 -17.94 -4.75 -5.25
N ALA A 111 -17.69 -3.71 -6.06
CA ALA A 111 -17.26 -2.41 -5.56
C ALA A 111 -18.22 -1.79 -4.55
N SER A 112 -19.53 -1.98 -4.68
CA SER A 112 -20.52 -1.38 -3.77
C SER A 112 -20.35 -1.86 -2.33
N GLN A 113 -19.74 -3.03 -2.13
CA GLN A 113 -19.49 -3.60 -0.81
C GLN A 113 -18.17 -3.13 -0.19
N ILE A 114 -17.30 -2.47 -0.96
CA ILE A 114 -16.04 -1.93 -0.44
C ILE A 114 -16.29 -0.57 0.21
N GLY A 115 -16.49 -0.57 1.52
CA GLY A 115 -16.77 0.64 2.28
C GLY A 115 -15.56 1.31 2.90
N LYS A 116 -14.40 0.65 2.94
CA LYS A 116 -13.18 1.21 3.56
C LYS A 116 -11.92 0.81 2.81
N LEU A 117 -10.96 1.73 2.74
CA LEU A 117 -9.60 1.47 2.31
C LEU A 117 -8.64 1.81 3.45
N LEU A 118 -7.71 0.91 3.75
CA LEU A 118 -6.57 1.20 4.62
C LEU A 118 -5.35 1.45 3.76
N PHE A 119 -4.89 2.70 3.75
CA PHE A 119 -3.68 3.09 3.03
C PHE A 119 -2.46 2.88 3.92
N THR A 120 -1.36 2.43 3.32
CA THR A 120 -0.01 2.56 3.87
C THR A 120 0.76 3.48 2.94
N GLU A 121 1.29 4.59 3.46
CA GLU A 121 1.91 5.64 2.65
C GLU A 121 3.27 6.08 3.17
N GLN A 122 4.11 6.51 2.22
CA GLN A 122 5.24 7.39 2.49
C GLN A 122 4.81 8.84 2.29
N TRP A 123 5.20 9.69 3.23
CA TRP A 123 5.04 11.14 3.14
C TRP A 123 6.42 11.76 2.99
N LEU A 124 6.54 12.62 2.00
CA LEU A 124 7.79 13.27 1.65
C LEU A 124 7.55 14.77 1.48
N ILE A 125 8.55 15.59 1.78
CA ILE A 125 8.50 17.03 1.57
C ILE A 125 9.65 17.47 0.69
N ASP A 126 9.37 18.34 -0.28
CA ASP A 126 10.41 18.97 -1.10
C ASP A 126 11.01 20.20 -0.42
N LYS A 127 12.04 20.79 -1.04
CA LYS A 127 12.73 21.98 -0.50
C LYS A 127 11.84 23.23 -0.51
N GLN A 128 10.77 23.24 -1.29
CA GLN A 128 9.79 24.32 -1.39
C GLN A 128 8.67 24.16 -0.36
N GLY A 129 8.63 23.04 0.35
CA GLY A 129 7.63 22.75 1.38
C GLY A 129 6.38 22.02 0.86
N HIS A 130 6.35 21.55 -0.39
CA HIS A 130 5.22 20.77 -0.86
C HIS A 130 5.28 19.33 -0.33
N LEU A 131 4.11 18.85 0.08
CA LEU A 131 3.92 17.49 0.58
C LEU A 131 3.57 16.54 -0.57
N HIS A 132 4.32 15.45 -0.65
CA HIS A 132 4.15 14.37 -1.60
C HIS A 132 3.78 13.09 -0.86
N LYS A 133 2.72 12.42 -1.31
CA LYS A 133 2.28 11.14 -0.75
C LYS A 133 2.49 10.04 -1.78
N LYS A 134 3.14 8.96 -1.35
CA LYS A 134 3.30 7.73 -2.15
C LYS A 134 2.56 6.59 -1.47
N ILE A 135 1.56 6.06 -2.15
CA ILE A 135 0.83 4.88 -1.70
C ILE A 135 1.74 3.66 -1.88
N LEU A 136 2.04 2.97 -0.77
CA LEU A 136 2.79 1.72 -0.76
C LEU A 136 1.87 0.51 -0.86
N SER A 137 0.73 0.57 -0.18
CA SER A 137 -0.27 -0.50 -0.25
C SER A 137 -1.66 -0.02 0.13
N ILE A 138 -2.66 -0.78 -0.32
CA ILE A 138 -4.08 -0.55 -0.02
C ILE A 138 -4.69 -1.87 0.44
N THR A 139 -5.29 -1.90 1.63
CA THR A 139 -6.17 -3.00 2.05
C THR A 139 -7.61 -2.64 1.76
N PHE A 140 -8.33 -3.56 1.13
CA PHE A 140 -9.73 -3.40 0.75
C PHE A 140 -10.63 -3.96 1.87
N GLY A 141 -11.40 -3.07 2.48
CA GLY A 141 -12.33 -3.36 3.57
C GLY A 141 -13.77 -3.47 3.07
N LYS A 142 -14.36 -4.66 3.20
CA LYS A 142 -15.76 -4.92 2.87
C LYS A 142 -16.66 -4.52 4.03
N SER A 143 -17.74 -3.79 3.78
CA SER A 143 -18.76 -3.49 4.78
C SER A 143 -19.47 -4.79 5.21
N GLU A 144 -19.62 -4.99 6.51
CA GLU A 144 -20.32 -6.12 7.11
C GLU A 144 -21.63 -5.67 7.75
N TYR A 145 -22.68 -6.46 7.53
CA TYR A 145 -24.02 -6.20 8.04
C TYR A 145 -24.58 -7.44 8.74
N SER A 146 -25.45 -7.23 9.73
CA SER A 146 -26.24 -8.32 10.31
C SER A 146 -27.28 -8.84 9.31
N LYS A 147 -27.90 -9.98 9.63
CA LYS A 147 -29.06 -10.49 8.87
C LYS A 147 -30.24 -9.51 8.83
N GLN A 148 -30.30 -8.58 9.78
CA GLN A 148 -31.31 -7.52 9.88
C GLN A 148 -30.88 -6.23 9.17
N GLY A 149 -29.75 -6.23 8.46
CA GLY A 149 -29.23 -5.05 7.73
C GLY A 149 -28.52 -4.02 8.60
N THR A 150 -28.23 -4.32 9.87
CA THR A 150 -27.49 -3.40 10.76
C THR A 150 -26.01 -3.44 10.44
N PHE A 151 -25.39 -2.28 10.17
CA PHE A 151 -23.95 -2.18 9.99
C PHE A 151 -23.18 -2.71 11.22
N LYS A 152 -22.14 -3.53 10.99
CA LYS A 152 -21.33 -4.18 12.03
C LYS A 152 -19.87 -3.76 12.01
N GLY A 153 -19.38 -3.20 10.91
CA GLY A 153 -17.98 -2.83 10.74
C GLY A 153 -17.47 -3.24 9.37
N TYR A 154 -16.15 -3.43 9.30
CA TYR A 154 -15.46 -3.80 8.06
C TYR A 154 -14.64 -5.05 8.27
N SER A 155 -14.61 -5.93 7.26
CA SER A 155 -13.68 -7.06 7.19
C SER A 155 -12.63 -6.81 6.10
N ALA A 156 -11.38 -7.16 6.36
CA ALA A 156 -10.32 -7.06 5.37
C ALA A 156 -10.43 -8.20 4.37
N LEU A 157 -10.36 -7.89 3.08
CA LEU A 157 -10.31 -8.89 2.01
C LEU A 157 -8.87 -9.33 1.74
N PHE A 158 -8.04 -8.36 1.35
CA PHE A 158 -6.62 -8.55 1.02
C PHE A 158 -5.95 -7.19 0.88
N THR A 159 -4.62 -7.19 0.85
CA THR A 159 -3.78 -6.02 0.63
C THR A 159 -3.15 -6.06 -0.76
N VAL A 160 -3.19 -4.95 -1.50
CA VAL A 160 -2.47 -4.77 -2.76
C VAL A 160 -1.25 -3.89 -2.51
N LYS A 161 -0.08 -4.32 -2.96
CA LYS A 161 1.19 -3.57 -2.81
C LYS A 161 1.65 -3.01 -4.15
N TYR A 162 2.16 -1.78 -4.15
CA TYR A 162 2.64 -1.03 -5.31
C TYR A 162 4.16 -0.80 -5.26
#